data_AF-A0A7V4IJ81-F1
#
_entry.id   AF-A0A7V4IJ81-F1
#
_cell.length_a   1.000
_cell.length_b   1.000
_cell.length_c   1.000
_cell.angle_alpha   90.00
_cell.angle_beta   90.00
_cell.angle_gamma   90.00
#
_symmetry.space_group_name_H-M   'P 1'
#
loop_
_entity.id
_entity.type
_entity.pdbx_description
1 polymer ?
#
loop_
_entity_poly.entity_id
_entity_poly.type
_entity_poly.pdbx_seq_one_letter_code
_entity_poly.pdbx_strand_id
1 'polypeptide(L)'
;MLDKNVKKRIIDKFKTHDQDTGSPQVQIAILTEEIKRLTDHLKSHKQDHSSRRGLLRKVGERRRLLKYLQKEDQNAFLELASKIKLKIAKKMIQDDEEEKMRLEKGLMEKEETEEEETEEASKENDEE
;
A
#
# COMPACT_ATOMS: atom_id res chain seq x y z
N MET A 1 -20.64 0.51 -14.44
CA MET A 1 -19.35 0.54 -15.16
C MET A 1 -18.99 1.99 -15.46
N LEU A 2 -17.71 2.35 -15.52
CA LEU A 2 -17.30 3.70 -15.90
C LEU A 2 -17.60 3.96 -17.38
N ASP A 3 -18.11 5.15 -17.67
CA ASP A 3 -18.21 5.62 -19.05
C ASP A 3 -16.80 5.75 -19.66
N LYS A 4 -16.66 5.40 -20.94
CA LYS A 4 -15.39 5.41 -21.68
C LYS A 4 -14.74 6.79 -21.62
N ASN A 5 -15.54 7.86 -21.71
CA ASN A 5 -15.05 9.23 -21.65
C ASN A 5 -14.51 9.62 -20.27
N VAL A 6 -15.12 9.10 -19.20
CA VAL A 6 -14.64 9.32 -17.83
C VAL A 6 -13.34 8.54 -17.63
N LYS A 7 -13.31 7.27 -18.05
CA LYS A 7 -12.14 6.41 -17.94
C LYS A 7 -10.93 7.02 -18.67
N LYS A 8 -11.12 7.50 -19.90
CA LYS A 8 -10.06 8.15 -20.69
C LYS A 8 -9.51 9.40 -19.99
N ARG A 9 -10.39 10.28 -19.49
CA ARG A 9 -9.96 11.47 -18.71
C ARG A 9 -9.17 11.14 -17.45
N ILE A 10 -9.46 10.00 -16.80
CA ILE A 10 -8.68 9.55 -15.64
C ILE A 10 -7.31 9.05 -16.11
N ILE A 11 -7.26 8.21 -17.15
CA ILE A 11 -6.00 7.73 -17.72
C ILE A 11 -5.11 8.92 -18.10
N ASP A 12 -5.62 9.89 -18.85
CA ASP A 12 -4.86 11.06 -19.30
C ASP A 12 -4.30 11.91 -18.15
N LYS A 13 -4.94 11.89 -16.97
CA LYS A 13 -4.49 12.63 -15.78
C LYS A 13 -3.43 11.92 -14.96
N PHE A 14 -3.41 10.59 -15.00
CA PHE A 14 -2.58 9.76 -14.11
C PHE A 14 -1.55 8.91 -14.86
N LYS A 15 -1.54 8.97 -16.19
CA LYS A 15 -0.54 8.32 -17.04
C LYS A 15 0.87 8.82 -16.71
N THR A 16 1.84 7.92 -16.70
CA THR A 16 3.26 8.26 -16.52
C THR A 16 3.95 8.55 -17.85
N HIS A 17 3.44 7.99 -18.95
CA HIS A 17 3.87 8.24 -20.32
C HIS A 17 2.66 8.16 -21.28
N ASP A 18 2.83 8.57 -22.54
CA ASP A 18 1.68 8.81 -23.43
C ASP A 18 0.83 7.60 -23.79
N GLN A 19 1.40 6.39 -23.72
CA GLN A 19 0.72 5.12 -23.99
C GLN A 19 0.42 4.31 -22.71
N ASP A 20 0.59 4.92 -21.54
CA ASP A 20 0.36 4.25 -20.27
C ASP A 20 -1.13 4.00 -20.05
N THR A 21 -1.49 2.73 -19.96
CA THR A 21 -2.84 2.26 -19.68
C THR A 21 -2.90 1.32 -18.48
N GLY A 22 -1.73 0.93 -17.96
CA GLY A 22 -1.57 -0.21 -17.08
C GLY A 22 -0.74 0.08 -15.83
N SER A 23 -0.16 1.27 -15.69
CA SER A 23 0.60 1.60 -14.49
C SER A 23 -0.25 1.51 -13.21
N PRO A 24 0.38 1.20 -12.06
CA PRO A 24 -0.31 1.21 -10.77
C PRO A 24 -1.05 2.52 -10.50
N GLN A 25 -0.48 3.67 -10.91
CA GLN A 25 -1.06 4.99 -10.75
C GLN A 25 -2.41 5.11 -11.47
N VAL A 26 -2.45 4.72 -12.76
CA VAL A 26 -3.68 4.73 -13.57
C VAL A 26 -4.72 3.77 -13.00
N GLN A 27 -4.32 2.54 -12.65
CA GLN A 27 -5.24 1.54 -12.10
C GLN A 27 -5.87 1.99 -10.77
N ILE A 28 -5.06 2.52 -9.84
CA ILE A 28 -5.51 3.03 -8.54
C ILE A 28 -6.49 4.20 -8.73
N ALA A 29 -6.22 5.10 -9.67
CA ALA A 29 -7.09 6.23 -9.96
C ALA A 29 -8.46 5.78 -10.50
N ILE A 30 -8.47 4.82 -11.42
CA ILE A 30 -9.71 4.22 -11.96
C ILE A 30 -10.50 3.54 -10.84
N LEU A 31 -9.87 2.65 -10.06
CA LEU A 31 -10.51 1.96 -8.94
C LEU A 31 -11.10 2.96 -7.93
N THR A 32 -10.41 4.07 -7.68
CA THR A 32 -10.88 5.10 -6.76
C THR A 32 -12.18 5.75 -7.23
N GLU A 33 -12.29 6.10 -8.51
CA GLU A 33 -13.54 6.64 -9.07
C GLU A 33 -14.66 5.59 -9.07
N GLU A 34 -14.36 4.33 -9.38
CA GLU A 34 -15.36 3.25 -9.33
C GLU A 34 -15.88 3.01 -7.92
N ILE A 35 -14.98 2.98 -6.93
CA ILE A 35 -15.32 2.86 -5.51
C ILE A 35 -16.22 4.02 -5.09
N LYS A 36 -15.90 5.25 -5.50
CA LYS A 36 -16.72 6.43 -5.19
C LYS A 36 -18.14 6.29 -5.71
N ARG A 37 -18.29 5.96 -6.99
CA ARG A 37 -19.62 5.77 -7.62
C ARG A 37 -20.41 4.62 -7.01
N LEU A 38 -19.77 3.49 -6.74
CA LEU A 38 -20.41 2.35 -6.08
C LEU A 38 -20.82 2.67 -4.65
N THR A 39 -19.99 3.43 -3.93
CA THR A 39 -20.32 3.88 -2.57
C THR A 39 -21.58 4.77 -2.60
N ASP A 40 -21.66 5.71 -3.54
CA ASP A 40 -22.83 6.58 -3.69
C ASP A 40 -24.09 5.80 -4.09
N HIS A 41 -23.98 4.82 -5.01
CA HIS A 41 -25.08 3.93 -5.36
C HIS A 41 -25.61 3.14 -4.14
N LEU A 42 -24.70 2.56 -3.34
CA LEU A 42 -25.06 1.76 -2.18
C LEU A 42 -25.67 2.57 -1.02
N LYS A 43 -25.49 3.90 -0.99
CA LYS A 43 -26.20 4.76 0.00
C LYS A 43 -27.70 4.70 -0.21
N SER A 44 -28.16 4.71 -1.46
CA SER A 44 -29.57 4.60 -1.83
C SER A 44 -30.05 3.14 -1.85
N HIS A 45 -29.17 2.19 -2.18
CA HIS A 45 -29.50 0.76 -2.32
C HIS A 45 -28.87 -0.10 -1.21
N LYS A 46 -29.34 0.08 0.04
CA LYS A 46 -28.74 -0.55 1.23
C LYS A 46 -28.80 -2.09 1.23
N GLN A 47 -29.77 -2.68 0.53
CA GLN A 47 -29.97 -4.13 0.45
C GLN A 47 -29.21 -4.80 -0.71
N ASP A 48 -28.49 -4.04 -1.54
CA ASP A 48 -27.67 -4.62 -2.60
C ASP A 48 -26.34 -5.18 -2.04
N HIS A 49 -26.43 -6.41 -1.52
CA HIS A 49 -25.30 -7.13 -0.95
C HIS A 49 -24.29 -7.60 -2.00
N SER A 50 -24.74 -7.89 -3.22
CA SER A 50 -23.90 -8.33 -4.33
C SER A 50 -22.95 -7.22 -4.78
N SER A 51 -23.47 -5.99 -4.96
CA SER A 51 -22.65 -4.83 -5.28
C SER A 51 -21.73 -4.44 -4.13
N ARG A 52 -22.15 -4.61 -2.87
CA ARG A 52 -21.28 -4.40 -1.70
C ARG A 52 -20.10 -5.38 -1.69
N ARG A 53 -20.32 -6.65 -2.03
CA ARG A 53 -19.22 -7.62 -2.19
C ARG A 53 -18.25 -7.17 -3.30
N GLY A 54 -18.78 -6.71 -4.43
CA GLY A 54 -17.97 -6.16 -5.53
C GLY A 54 -17.15 -4.94 -5.10
N LEU A 55 -17.74 -4.04 -4.31
CA LEU A 55 -17.06 -2.89 -3.72
C LEU A 55 -15.88 -3.32 -2.83
N LEU A 56 -16.09 -4.28 -1.93
CA LEU A 56 -15.03 -4.78 -1.04
C LEU A 56 -13.85 -5.39 -1.83
N ARG A 57 -14.14 -6.11 -2.92
CA ARG A 57 -13.08 -6.64 -3.81
C ARG A 57 -12.25 -5.50 -4.41
N LYS A 58 -12.89 -4.45 -4.94
CA LYS A 58 -12.19 -3.27 -5.49
C LYS A 58 -11.37 -2.52 -4.45
N VAL A 59 -11.88 -2.40 -3.22
CA VAL A 59 -11.14 -1.78 -2.11
C VAL A 59 -9.88 -2.59 -1.78
N GLY A 60 -9.99 -3.93 -1.72
CA GLY A 60 -8.85 -4.81 -1.48
C GLY A 60 -7.80 -4.75 -2.59
N GLU A 61 -8.24 -4.79 -3.85
CA GLU A 61 -7.37 -4.65 -5.02
C GLU A 61 -6.60 -3.31 -5.01
N ARG A 62 -7.31 -2.19 -4.78
CA ARG A 62 -6.67 -0.88 -4.66
C ARG A 62 -5.64 -0.84 -3.52
N ARG A 63 -5.95 -1.46 -2.36
CA ARG A 63 -5.02 -1.52 -1.22
C ARG A 63 -3.75 -2.28 -1.59
N ARG A 64 -3.86 -3.40 -2.32
CA ARG A 64 -2.70 -4.18 -2.79
C ARG A 64 -1.82 -3.36 -3.74
N LEU A 65 -2.43 -2.66 -4.70
CA LEU A 65 -1.70 -1.81 -5.65
C LEU A 65 -1.00 -0.64 -4.95
N LEU A 66 -1.65 -0.02 -3.96
CA LEU A 66 -1.04 1.05 -3.16
C LEU A 66 0.18 0.56 -2.39
N LYS A 67 0.10 -0.62 -1.74
CA LYS A 67 1.24 -1.23 -1.06
C LYS A 67 2.39 -1.53 -2.03
N TYR A 68 2.07 -2.05 -3.21
CA TYR A 68 3.08 -2.30 -4.24
C TYR A 68 3.76 -1.00 -4.68
N LEU A 69 2.99 0.03 -5.03
CA LEU A 69 3.53 1.31 -5.45
C LEU A 69 4.38 1.96 -4.34
N GLN A 70 3.96 1.87 -3.08
CA GLN A 70 4.71 2.40 -1.95
C GLN A 70 6.09 1.73 -1.77
N LYS A 71 6.15 0.41 -2.02
CA LYS A 71 7.40 -0.36 -1.93
C LYS A 71 8.37 -0.04 -3.08
N GLU A 72 7.85 0.12 -4.29
CA GLU A 72 8.65 0.36 -5.49
C GLU A 72 9.06 1.83 -5.64
N ASP A 73 8.14 2.76 -5.39
CA ASP A 73 8.36 4.20 -5.54
C ASP A 73 7.52 5.00 -4.54
N GLN A 74 8.19 5.34 -3.43
CA GLN A 74 7.58 6.11 -2.34
C GLN A 74 7.15 7.52 -2.78
N ASN A 75 7.88 8.15 -3.71
CA ASN A 75 7.55 9.49 -4.19
C ASN A 75 6.27 9.46 -5.05
N ALA A 76 6.19 8.51 -5.99
CA ALA A 76 4.99 8.31 -6.79
C ALA A 76 3.77 7.94 -5.94
N PHE A 77 3.96 7.14 -4.88
CA PHE A 77 2.91 6.86 -3.91
C PHE A 77 2.40 8.12 -3.20
N LEU A 78 3.30 8.97 -2.68
CA LEU A 78 2.94 10.20 -1.99
C LEU A 78 2.21 11.18 -2.91
N GLU A 79 2.71 11.36 -4.13
CA GLU A 79 2.06 12.19 -5.14
C GLU A 79 0.66 11.69 -5.46
N LEU A 80 0.52 10.39 -5.71
CA LEU A 80 -0.75 9.77 -6.05
C LEU A 80 -1.75 9.91 -4.90
N ALA A 81 -1.31 9.61 -3.66
CA ALA A 81 -2.11 9.72 -2.46
C ALA A 81 -2.64 11.15 -2.24
N SER A 82 -1.79 12.16 -2.49
CA SER A 82 -2.17 13.57 -2.46
C SER A 82 -3.22 13.89 -3.52
N LYS A 83 -2.97 13.49 -4.79
CA LYS A 83 -3.87 13.72 -5.93
C LYS A 83 -5.26 13.10 -5.73
N ILE A 84 -5.35 11.90 -5.16
CA ILE A 84 -6.63 11.21 -4.92
C ILE A 84 -7.22 11.46 -3.52
N LYS A 85 -6.59 12.30 -2.70
CA LYS A 85 -6.99 12.66 -1.33
C LYS A 85 -7.23 11.44 -0.43
N LEU A 86 -6.36 10.45 -0.50
CA LEU A 86 -6.52 9.20 0.27
C LEU A 86 -6.09 9.40 1.73
N LYS A 87 -7.06 9.35 2.66
CA LYS A 87 -6.79 9.51 4.10
C LYS A 87 -5.94 8.38 4.71
N ILE A 88 -5.93 7.20 4.09
CA ILE A 88 -5.26 5.99 4.60
C ILE A 88 -3.74 6.06 4.39
N ALA A 89 -3.25 6.91 3.48
CA ALA A 89 -1.83 6.97 3.13
C ALA A 89 -0.92 7.28 4.33
N LYS A 90 -1.33 8.21 5.21
CA LYS A 90 -0.57 8.52 6.43
C LYS A 90 -0.41 7.32 7.35
N LYS A 91 -1.49 6.54 7.50
CA LYS A 91 -1.47 5.33 8.32
C LYS A 91 -0.57 4.26 7.72
N MET A 92 -0.57 4.09 6.40
CA MET A 92 0.31 3.09 5.74
C MET A 92 1.79 3.41 5.91
N ILE A 93 2.15 4.70 5.89
CA ILE A 93 3.54 5.12 6.15
C ILE A 93 3.92 4.81 7.60
N GLN A 94 3.06 5.18 8.56
CA GLN A 94 3.28 4.89 9.98
C GLN A 94 3.39 3.39 10.26
N ASP A 95 2.47 2.59 9.70
CA ASP A 95 2.48 1.13 9.86
C ASP A 95 3.81 0.52 9.33
N ASP A 96 4.32 1.01 8.19
CA ASP A 96 5.58 0.53 7.60
C ASP A 96 6.82 1.01 8.38
N GLU A 97 6.82 2.24 8.90
CA GLU A 97 7.89 2.77 9.77
C GLU A 97 7.96 1.98 11.09
N GLU A 98 6.81 1.69 11.70
CA GLU A 98 6.72 0.85 12.91
C GLU A 98 7.25 -0.57 12.64
N GLU A 99 6.92 -1.16 11.48
CA GLU A 99 7.40 -2.50 11.10
C GLU A 99 8.92 -2.51 10.91
N LYS A 100 9.50 -1.48 10.27
CA LYS A 100 10.95 -1.34 10.14
C LYS A 100 11.65 -1.22 11.50
N MET A 101 11.15 -0.37 12.40
CA MET A 101 11.73 -0.22 13.73
C MET A 101 11.68 -1.53 14.54
N ARG A 102 10.59 -2.30 14.42
CA ARG A 102 10.49 -3.61 15.09
C ARG A 102 11.51 -4.61 14.54
N LEU A 103 11.73 -4.63 13.23
CA LEU A 103 12.71 -5.50 12.59
C LEU A 103 14.13 -5.11 12.98
N GLU A 104 14.45 -3.83 12.99
CA GLU A 104 15.76 -3.30 13.40
C GLU A 104 16.06 -3.64 14.86
N LYS A 105 15.11 -3.39 15.77
CA LYS A 105 15.23 -3.78 17.19
C LYS A 105 15.49 -5.28 17.36
N GLY A 106 14.78 -6.11 16.60
CA GLY A 106 14.96 -7.57 16.66
C GLY A 106 16.27 -8.07 16.03
N LEU A 107 16.92 -7.28 15.16
CA LEU A 107 18.27 -7.58 14.66
C LEU A 107 19.33 -7.20 15.70
N MET A 108 19.19 -6.02 16.32
CA MET A 108 20.09 -5.60 17.40
C MET A 108 20.07 -6.57 18.59
N GLU A 109 18.87 -7.01 19.01
CA GLU A 109 18.74 -8.00 20.09
C GLU A 109 19.42 -9.34 19.75
N LYS A 110 19.49 -9.71 18.46
CA LYS A 110 20.20 -10.93 18.03
C LYS A 110 21.71 -10.73 18.01
N GLU A 111 22.17 -9.59 17.51
CA GLU A 111 23.59 -9.24 17.50
C GLU A 111 24.13 -9.20 18.94
N GLU A 112 23.40 -8.60 19.88
CA GLU A 112 23.76 -8.59 21.31
C GLU A 112 23.88 -10.02 21.89
N THR A 113 22.93 -10.91 21.58
CA THR A 113 23.01 -12.31 22.05
C THR A 113 24.15 -13.10 21.42
N GLU A 114 24.45 -12.88 20.13
CA GLU A 114 25.56 -13.54 19.44
C GLU A 114 26.91 -13.05 20.00
N GLU A 115 27.04 -11.75 20.31
CA GLU A 115 28.23 -11.19 20.96
C GLU A 115 28.45 -11.78 22.36
N GLU A 116 27.40 -11.89 23.18
CA GLU A 116 27.47 -12.50 24.52
C GLU A 116 27.90 -13.99 24.46
N GLU A 117 27.33 -14.77 23.54
CA GLU A 117 27.68 -16.19 23.34
C GLU A 117 29.13 -16.36 22.88
N THR A 118 29.64 -15.48 22.00
CA THR A 118 31.04 -15.52 21.55
C THR A 118 32.03 -15.12 22.65
N GLU A 119 31.66 -14.15 23.50
CA GLU A 119 32.47 -13.78 24.66
C GLU A 119 32.55 -14.91 25.70
N GLU A 120 31.44 -15.58 26.00
CA GLU A 120 31.43 -16.73 26.93
C GLU A 120 32.28 -17.89 26.38
N ALA A 121 32.14 -18.24 25.10
CA ALA A 121 32.94 -19.27 24.47
C ALA A 121 34.46 -18.94 24.45
N SER A 122 34.83 -17.67 24.35
CA SER A 122 36.24 -17.26 24.42
C SER A 122 36.82 -17.39 25.83
N LYS A 123 36.02 -17.09 26.87
CA LYS A 123 36.43 -17.19 28.28
C LYS A 123 36.60 -18.65 28.72
N GLU A 124 35.79 -19.58 28.21
CA GLU A 124 35.93 -21.01 28.51
C GLU A 124 37.18 -21.65 27.89
N ASN A 125 37.68 -21.15 26.75
CA ASN A 125 38.88 -21.69 26.09
C ASN A 125 40.21 -21.18 26.68
N ASP A 126 40.20 -20.07 27.42
CA ASP A 126 41.38 -19.51 28.08
C ASP A 126 41.62 -20.11 29.49
N GLU A 127 40.67 -20.90 30.02
CA GLU A 127 40.76 -21.55 31.35
C GLU A 127 41.19 -23.04 31.32
N GLU A 128 41.42 -23.64 30.14
CA GLU A 128 42.02 -24.98 29.94
C GLU A 128 43.52 -24.94 29.59
#